data_AF-A0A0G3H1H8-F1
#
_entry.id   AF-A0A0G3H1H8-F1
#
_cell.length_a   1.000
_cell.length_b   1.000
_cell.length_c   1.000
_cell.angle_alpha   90.00
_cell.angle_beta   90.00
_cell.angle_gamma   90.00
#
_symmetry.space_group_name_H-M   'P 1'
#
loop_
_entity.id
_entity.type
_entity.pdbx_description
1 polymer ?
#
loop_
_entity_poly.entity_id
_entity_poly.type
_entity_poly.pdbx_seq_one_letter_code
_entity_poly.pdbx_strand_id
1 'polypeptide(L)'
;MSFLPTIFVSLGIIPSFFYLYIYRKEREKELKNHPFGGWYFIFELTLSFTVGLIPGGLLSAIFFPDFWLVAEKIPRLITAVFFTISLFIITYWFRLKGYSLPLKTGTFLPFLREISGKNPYPNSENNRLENRKPTRLFIGCGLSLFIAVLTLVILLWLWITQTNLA
;
A
#
# COMPACT_ATOMS: atom_id res chain seq x y z
N MET A 1 -24.83 -10.74 -9.34
CA MET A 1 -23.69 -10.00 -8.75
C MET A 1 -23.54 -8.68 -9.48
N SER A 2 -23.67 -7.52 -8.83
CA SER A 2 -23.38 -6.25 -9.51
C SER A 2 -21.86 -6.10 -9.64
N PHE A 3 -21.37 -5.99 -10.88
CA PHE A 3 -19.96 -5.81 -11.22
C PHE A 3 -19.47 -4.37 -10.94
N LEU A 4 -20.42 -3.43 -10.89
CA LEU A 4 -20.20 -1.98 -10.77
C LEU A 4 -19.39 -1.57 -9.53
N PRO A 5 -19.67 -2.04 -8.31
CA PRO A 5 -18.90 -1.67 -7.11
C PRO A 5 -17.44 -2.12 -7.20
N THR A 6 -17.21 -3.34 -7.72
CA THR A 6 -15.86 -3.89 -7.91
C THR A 6 -15.07 -3.10 -8.96
N ILE A 7 -15.71 -2.70 -10.06
CA ILE A 7 -15.10 -1.82 -11.06
C ILE A 7 -14.76 -0.47 -10.42
N PHE A 8 -15.67 0.10 -9.62
CA PHE A 8 -15.46 1.39 -8.96
C PHE A 8 -14.25 1.39 -8.01
N VAL A 9 -14.10 0.34 -7.20
CA VAL A 9 -12.92 0.15 -6.34
C VAL A 9 -11.65 -0.02 -7.19
N SER A 10 -11.75 -0.75 -8.31
CA SER A 10 -10.62 -0.98 -9.21
C SER A 10 -10.14 0.28 -9.93
N LEU A 11 -11.02 1.26 -10.18
CA LEU A 11 -10.64 2.57 -10.73
C LEU A 11 -9.67 3.32 -9.79
N GLY A 12 -9.74 3.07 -8.48
CA GLY A 12 -8.81 3.60 -7.51
C GLY A 12 -7.35 3.22 -7.78
N ILE A 13 -7.10 2.16 -8.56
CA ILE A 13 -5.76 1.68 -8.89
C ILE A 13 -5.10 2.49 -10.04
N ILE A 14 -5.90 3.19 -10.84
CA ILE A 14 -5.42 3.89 -12.05
C ILE A 14 -4.33 4.94 -11.77
N PRO A 15 -4.46 5.82 -10.76
CA PRO A 15 -3.42 6.80 -10.44
C PRO A 15 -2.08 6.14 -10.10
N SER A 16 -2.12 5.00 -9.42
CA SER A 16 -0.94 4.20 -9.06
C SER A 16 -0.22 3.67 -10.31
N PHE A 17 -0.99 3.19 -11.30
CA PHE A 17 -0.45 2.77 -12.59
C PHE A 17 0.21 3.92 -13.36
N PHE A 18 -0.46 5.07 -13.40
CA PHE A 18 0.02 6.23 -14.12
C PHE A 18 1.35 6.74 -13.53
N TYR A 19 1.41 6.83 -12.21
CA TYR A 19 2.64 7.19 -11.47
C TYR A 19 3.79 6.23 -11.78
N LEU A 20 3.57 4.92 -11.61
CA LEU A 20 4.62 3.91 -11.83
C LEU A 20 5.06 3.84 -13.30
N TYR A 21 4.16 4.11 -14.25
CA TYR A 21 4.47 4.13 -15.67
C TYR A 21 5.32 5.34 -16.07
N ILE A 22 4.94 6.55 -15.61
CA ILE A 22 5.65 7.79 -15.95
C ILE A 22 7.06 7.79 -15.36
N TYR A 23 7.19 7.51 -14.07
CA TYR A 23 8.47 7.64 -13.37
C TYR A 23 9.34 6.39 -13.46
N ARG A 24 8.96 5.41 -14.30
CA ARG A 24 9.58 4.08 -14.36
C ARG A 24 11.11 4.10 -14.46
N LYS A 25 11.65 4.85 -15.41
CA LYS A 25 13.10 4.87 -15.71
C LYS A 25 13.90 5.57 -14.62
N GLU A 26 13.38 6.67 -14.08
CA GLU A 26 14.02 7.41 -13.00
C GLU A 26 14.04 6.59 -11.70
N ARG A 27 12.90 6.01 -11.34
CA ARG A 27 12.78 5.14 -10.16
C ARG A 27 13.65 3.90 -10.28
N GLU A 28 13.70 3.25 -11.43
CA GLU A 28 14.57 2.07 -11.61
C GLU A 28 16.06 2.41 -11.33
N LYS A 29 16.54 3.57 -11.79
CA LYS A 29 17.91 4.03 -11.54
C LYS A 29 18.13 4.37 -10.07
N GLU A 30 17.18 5.06 -9.45
CA GLU A 30 17.23 5.43 -8.03
C GLU A 30 17.24 4.20 -7.12
N LEU A 31 16.34 3.24 -7.36
CA LEU A 31 16.19 2.01 -6.59
C LEU A 31 17.42 1.12 -6.72
N LYS A 32 18.03 1.01 -7.90
CA LYS A 32 19.26 0.21 -8.08
C LYS A 32 20.46 0.77 -7.33
N ASN A 33 20.54 2.10 -7.19
CA ASN A 33 21.63 2.78 -6.50
C ASN A 33 21.41 2.87 -4.99
N HIS A 34 20.22 2.51 -4.50
CA HIS A 34 19.88 2.58 -3.10
C HIS A 34 20.16 1.25 -2.38
N PRO A 35 20.84 1.22 -1.22
CA PRO A 35 21.14 -0.02 -0.49
C PRO A 35 19.88 -0.80 -0.05
N PHE A 36 18.74 -0.11 0.03
CA PHE A 36 17.43 -0.65 0.38
C PHE A 36 16.43 -0.60 -0.77
N GLY A 37 16.90 -0.51 -2.02
CA GLY A 37 16.07 -0.33 -3.21
C GLY A 37 14.92 -1.34 -3.35
N GLY A 38 15.13 -2.61 -2.99
CA GLY A 38 14.06 -3.60 -3.01
C GLY A 38 12.93 -3.28 -2.04
N TRP A 39 13.27 -2.83 -0.82
CA TRP A 39 12.29 -2.45 0.19
C TRP A 39 11.56 -1.15 -0.17
N TYR A 40 12.28 -0.15 -0.70
CA TYR A 40 11.65 1.06 -1.23
C TYR A 40 10.66 0.75 -2.35
N PHE A 41 11.00 -0.19 -3.23
CA PHE A 41 10.11 -0.61 -4.30
C PHE A 41 8.82 -1.24 -3.78
N ILE A 42 8.93 -2.23 -2.88
CA ILE A 42 7.75 -2.87 -2.26
C ILE A 42 6.90 -1.80 -1.56
N PHE A 43 7.55 -0.94 -0.78
CA PHE A 43 6.88 0.05 0.04
C PHE A 43 6.16 1.13 -0.77
N GLU A 44 6.83 1.72 -1.75
CA GLU A 44 6.25 2.71 -2.65
C GLU A 44 5.06 2.13 -3.42
N LEU A 45 5.20 0.90 -3.88
CA LEU A 45 4.16 0.22 -4.65
C LEU A 45 2.94 -0.06 -3.76
N THR A 46 3.13 -0.67 -2.59
CA THR A 46 2.05 -0.88 -1.60
C THR A 46 1.38 0.44 -1.21
N LEU A 47 2.15 1.51 -0.98
CA LEU A 47 1.63 2.84 -0.67
C LEU A 47 0.75 3.37 -1.81
N SER A 48 1.25 3.28 -3.04
CA SER A 48 0.56 3.77 -4.23
C SER A 48 -0.79 3.09 -4.41
N PHE A 49 -0.88 1.77 -4.21
CA PHE A 49 -2.15 1.04 -4.26
C PHE A 49 -3.07 1.43 -3.10
N THR A 50 -2.54 1.56 -1.88
CA THR A 50 -3.32 1.88 -0.68
C THR A 50 -4.01 3.25 -0.79
N VAL A 51 -3.28 4.27 -1.25
CA VAL A 51 -3.83 5.63 -1.46
C VAL A 51 -4.95 5.65 -2.49
N GLY A 52 -4.93 4.74 -3.46
CA GLY A 52 -5.95 4.64 -4.50
C GLY A 52 -7.19 3.84 -4.08
N LEU A 53 -6.97 2.71 -3.42
CA LEU A 53 -8.02 1.75 -3.07
C LEU A 53 -8.90 2.22 -1.92
N ILE A 54 -8.34 2.94 -0.94
CA ILE A 54 -9.13 3.44 0.20
C ILE A 54 -10.20 4.44 -0.25
N PRO A 55 -9.86 5.52 -1.00
CA PRO A 55 -10.87 6.40 -1.55
C PRO A 55 -11.84 5.67 -2.48
N GLY A 56 -11.36 4.72 -3.29
CA GLY A 56 -12.22 3.90 -4.16
C GLY A 56 -13.23 3.06 -3.37
N GLY A 57 -12.79 2.48 -2.25
CA GLY A 57 -13.64 1.75 -1.30
C GLY A 57 -14.67 2.66 -0.63
N LEU A 58 -14.26 3.82 -0.14
CA LEU A 58 -15.15 4.80 0.49
C LEU A 58 -16.21 5.32 -0.49
N LEU A 59 -15.80 5.70 -1.71
CA LEU A 59 -16.73 6.14 -2.74
C LEU A 59 -17.69 4.99 -3.13
N SER A 60 -17.19 3.77 -3.26
CA SER A 60 -18.06 2.62 -3.52
C SER A 60 -19.08 2.39 -2.41
N ALA A 61 -18.71 2.59 -1.14
CA ALA A 61 -19.63 2.48 -0.01
C ALA A 61 -20.71 3.57 -0.03
N ILE A 62 -20.36 4.80 -0.43
CA ILE A 62 -21.29 5.92 -0.55
C ILE A 62 -22.27 5.73 -1.72
N PHE A 63 -21.78 5.33 -2.89
CA PHE A 63 -22.59 5.22 -4.11
C PHE A 63 -23.37 3.91 -4.24
N PHE A 64 -22.92 2.85 -3.56
CA PHE A 64 -23.54 1.52 -3.62
C PHE A 64 -23.78 0.92 -2.23
N PRO A 65 -24.48 1.63 -1.32
CA PRO A 65 -24.64 1.18 0.06
C PRO A 65 -25.26 -0.22 0.13
N ASP A 66 -26.28 -0.52 -0.68
CA ASP A 66 -26.96 -1.82 -0.74
C ASP A 66 -26.03 -3.00 -1.06
N PHE A 67 -24.91 -2.76 -1.74
CA PHE A 67 -23.91 -3.78 -1.98
C PHE A 67 -23.11 -4.10 -0.71
N TRP A 68 -22.79 -3.08 0.06
CA TRP A 68 -22.05 -3.15 1.31
C TRP A 68 -22.92 -3.59 2.49
N LEU A 69 -24.24 -3.34 2.43
CA LEU A 69 -25.20 -3.74 3.46
C LEU A 69 -25.49 -5.26 3.48
N VAL A 70 -24.98 -6.04 2.51
CA VAL A 70 -25.14 -7.49 2.47
C VAL A 70 -23.93 -8.17 3.11
N ALA A 71 -24.13 -8.75 4.29
CA ALA A 71 -23.08 -9.33 5.14
C ALA A 71 -22.16 -10.36 4.43
N GLU A 72 -22.67 -11.10 3.45
CA GLU A 72 -21.88 -12.08 2.69
C GLU A 72 -20.95 -11.47 1.62
N LYS A 73 -21.19 -10.22 1.21
CA LYS A 73 -20.46 -9.59 0.09
C LYS A 73 -19.18 -8.88 0.54
N ILE A 74 -19.11 -8.44 1.79
CA ILE A 74 -17.93 -7.75 2.35
C ILE A 74 -16.69 -8.65 2.37
N PRO A 75 -16.73 -9.90 2.91
CA PRO A 75 -15.54 -10.77 2.94
C PRO A 75 -15.06 -11.11 1.52
N ARG A 76 -15.98 -11.39 0.60
CA ARG A 76 -15.64 -11.69 -0.80
C ARG A 76 -14.98 -10.51 -1.50
N LEU A 77 -15.44 -9.29 -1.25
CA LEU A 77 -14.82 -8.08 -1.81
C LEU A 77 -13.41 -7.87 -1.25
N ILE A 78 -13.23 -8.00 0.07
CA ILE A 78 -11.90 -7.88 0.70
C ILE A 78 -10.94 -8.92 0.11
N THR A 79 -11.38 -10.18 -0.01
CA THR A 79 -10.57 -11.24 -0.63
C THR A 79 -10.25 -10.94 -2.09
N ALA A 80 -11.24 -10.51 -2.89
CA ALA A 80 -11.02 -10.17 -4.30
C ALA A 80 -10.04 -9.00 -4.46
N VAL A 81 -10.17 -7.95 -3.65
CA VAL A 81 -9.27 -6.79 -3.63
C VAL A 81 -7.86 -7.23 -3.23
N PHE A 82 -7.71 -8.02 -2.17
CA PHE A 82 -6.41 -8.54 -1.74
C PHE A 82 -5.72 -9.35 -2.84
N PHE A 83 -6.40 -10.35 -3.42
CA PHE A 83 -5.84 -11.16 -4.51
C PHE A 83 -5.47 -10.32 -5.72
N THR A 84 -6.30 -9.36 -6.10
CA THR A 84 -6.05 -8.48 -7.25
C THR A 84 -4.81 -7.62 -7.00
N ILE A 85 -4.67 -7.04 -5.82
CA ILE A 85 -3.48 -6.26 -5.43
C ILE A 85 -2.23 -7.13 -5.43
N SER A 86 -2.28 -8.30 -4.78
CA SER A 86 -1.14 -9.21 -4.71
C SER A 86 -0.68 -9.64 -6.11
N LEU A 87 -1.62 -9.99 -6.99
CA LEU A 87 -1.31 -10.33 -8.38
C LEU A 87 -0.66 -9.15 -9.11
N PHE A 88 -1.17 -7.94 -8.91
CA PHE A 88 -0.60 -6.73 -9.50
C PHE A 88 0.81 -6.44 -8.98
N ILE A 89 1.04 -6.52 -7.66
CA ILE A 89 2.35 -6.36 -7.04
C ILE A 89 3.35 -7.32 -7.67
N ILE A 90 2.99 -8.60 -7.76
CA ILE A 90 3.86 -9.65 -8.33
C ILE A 90 4.14 -9.37 -9.82
N THR A 91 3.11 -9.04 -10.59
CA THR A 91 3.26 -8.76 -12.03
C THR A 91 4.18 -7.56 -12.27
N TYR A 92 4.00 -6.49 -11.49
CA TYR A 92 4.81 -5.29 -11.59
C TYR A 92 6.24 -5.51 -11.11
N TRP A 93 6.42 -6.34 -10.07
CA TRP A 93 7.72 -6.79 -9.58
C TRP A 93 8.52 -7.49 -10.69
N PHE A 94 7.93 -8.45 -11.40
CA PHE A 94 8.60 -9.11 -12.52
C PHE A 94 8.90 -8.14 -13.66
N ARG A 95 7.95 -7.26 -14.00
CA ARG A 95 8.10 -6.30 -15.12
C ARG A 95 9.22 -5.29 -14.92
N LEU A 96 9.46 -4.86 -13.68
CA LEU A 96 10.53 -3.91 -13.34
C LEU A 96 11.86 -4.58 -12.97
N LYS A 97 11.98 -5.89 -13.22
CA LYS A 97 13.13 -6.67 -12.78
C LYS A 97 13.40 -6.46 -11.29
N GLY A 98 12.35 -6.49 -10.47
CA GLY A 98 12.44 -6.33 -9.01
C GLY A 98 13.42 -7.33 -8.37
N TYR A 99 13.58 -8.51 -8.99
CA TYR A 99 14.60 -9.50 -8.62
C TYR A 99 16.06 -8.99 -8.75
N SER A 100 16.31 -7.92 -9.50
CA SER A 100 17.62 -7.27 -9.62
C SER A 100 17.85 -6.18 -8.58
N LEU A 101 16.83 -5.82 -7.79
CA LEU A 101 16.94 -4.84 -6.72
C LEU A 101 17.58 -5.48 -5.49
N PRO A 102 18.33 -4.70 -4.69
CA PRO A 102 18.88 -5.18 -3.43
C PRO A 102 17.75 -5.44 -2.42
N LEU A 103 17.30 -6.70 -2.35
CA LEU A 103 16.32 -7.19 -1.41
C LEU A 103 16.94 -8.33 -0.58
N LYS A 104 17.26 -8.06 0.69
CA LYS A 104 17.78 -9.05 1.64
C LYS A 104 16.87 -9.08 2.86
N THR A 105 16.60 -10.27 3.40
CA THR A 105 15.76 -10.42 4.61
C THR A 105 16.34 -9.68 5.82
N GLY A 106 17.67 -9.62 5.94
CA GLY A 106 18.36 -8.88 6.99
C GLY A 106 18.39 -7.34 6.83
N THR A 107 17.92 -6.79 5.70
CA THR A 107 17.94 -5.34 5.46
C THR A 107 16.62 -4.64 5.76
N PHE A 108 15.60 -5.38 6.20
CA PHE A 108 14.29 -4.82 6.54
C PHE A 108 14.33 -3.88 7.76
N LEU A 109 14.96 -4.31 8.85
CA LEU A 109 15.07 -3.49 10.06
C LEU A 109 15.90 -2.21 9.83
N PRO A 110 17.06 -2.27 9.15
CA PRO A 110 17.77 -1.07 8.70
C PRO A 110 16.92 -0.15 7.83
N PHE A 111 16.14 -0.70 6.89
CA PHE A 111 15.20 0.06 6.07
C PHE A 111 14.13 0.77 6.92
N LEU A 112 13.50 0.08 7.88
CA LEU A 112 12.51 0.67 8.79
C LEU A 112 13.11 1.83 9.60
N ARG A 113 14.34 1.69 10.06
CA ARG A 113 15.05 2.78 10.76
C ARG A 113 15.27 3.96 9.82
N GLU A 114 15.74 3.71 8.60
CA GLU A 114 15.99 4.75 7.62
C GLU A 114 14.74 5.57 7.28
N ILE A 115 13.62 4.90 6.95
CA ILE A 115 12.38 5.60 6.60
C ILE A 115 11.82 6.39 7.79
N SER A 116 12.08 5.91 9.02
CA SER A 116 11.75 6.58 10.27
C SER A 116 12.71 7.72 10.63
N GLY A 117 13.73 7.99 9.80
CA GLY A 117 14.72 9.04 10.04
C GLY A 117 15.82 8.68 11.06
N LYS A 118 15.90 7.40 11.46
CA LYS A 118 16.90 6.85 12.37
C LYS A 118 18.09 6.29 11.58
N ASN A 119 19.24 6.18 12.24
CA ASN A 119 20.42 5.54 11.65
C ASN A 119 20.10 4.06 11.29
N PRO A 120 20.28 3.63 10.02
CA PRO A 120 20.06 2.26 9.58
C PRO A 120 20.98 1.25 10.28
N TYR A 121 22.19 1.67 10.68
CA TYR A 121 23.22 0.83 11.31
C TYR A 121 23.70 1.47 12.63
N PRO A 122 23.05 1.15 13.77
CA PRO A 122 23.27 1.81 15.06
C PRO A 122 24.65 1.54 15.66
N ASN A 123 25.24 0.40 15.29
CA ASN A 123 26.52 -0.06 15.79
C ASN A 123 27.68 0.31 14.84
N SER A 124 27.41 1.07 13.77
CA SER A 124 28.48 1.56 12.90
C SER A 124 29.11 2.82 13.50
N GLU A 125 30.45 2.93 13.44
CA GLU A 125 31.21 4.04 14.01
C GLU A 125 30.81 5.42 13.45
N ASN A 126 30.07 5.46 12.34
CA ASN A 126 29.49 6.67 11.76
C ASN A 126 28.15 7.04 12.41
N ASN A 127 28.16 7.42 13.68
CA ASN A 127 27.00 7.93 14.42
C ASN A 127 26.55 9.35 14.03
N ARG A 128 27.10 9.94 12.96
CA ARG A 128 26.81 11.33 12.55
C ARG A 128 25.42 11.59 11.95
N LEU A 129 24.54 10.58 11.91
CA LEU A 129 23.24 10.65 11.21
C LEU A 129 22.02 10.40 12.10
N GLU A 130 22.17 10.56 13.42
CA GLU A 130 21.04 10.61 14.33
C GLU A 130 20.19 11.86 14.09
N ASN A 131 18.88 11.68 13.90
CA ASN A 131 17.86 12.71 13.64
C ASN A 131 17.76 13.27 12.21
N ARG A 132 17.69 12.40 11.18
CA ARG A 132 17.07 12.83 9.92
C ARG A 132 15.56 12.90 10.10
N LYS A 133 14.90 13.89 9.51
CA LYS A 133 13.43 13.93 9.47
C LYS A 133 12.92 12.65 8.76
N PRO A 134 11.82 12.03 9.24
CA PRO A 134 11.23 10.90 8.53
C PRO A 134 10.95 11.28 7.08
N THR A 135 11.17 10.33 6.19
CA THR A 135 10.97 10.57 4.76
C THR A 135 9.50 10.98 4.51
N ARG A 136 9.26 11.88 3.55
CA ARG A 136 7.88 12.25 3.16
C ARG A 136 7.05 11.01 2.78
N LEU A 137 7.72 10.00 2.23
CA LEU A 137 7.16 8.68 1.93
C LEU A 137 6.65 7.96 3.19
N PHE A 138 7.40 8.00 4.30
CA PHE A 138 7.00 7.40 5.58
C PHE A 138 5.84 8.14 6.23
N ILE A 139 5.83 9.48 6.19
CA ILE A 139 4.72 10.29 6.71
C ILE A 139 3.44 9.99 5.92
N GLY A 140 3.53 10.01 4.58
CA GLY A 140 2.42 9.66 3.71
C GLY A 140 1.91 8.24 3.94
N CYS A 141 2.81 7.28 4.16
CA CYS A 141 2.44 5.91 4.47
C CYS A 141 1.82 5.76 5.85
N GLY A 142 2.36 6.39 6.89
CA GLY A 142 1.77 6.38 8.23
C GLY A 142 0.34 6.92 8.20
N LEU A 143 0.12 8.01 7.46
CA LEU A 143 -1.22 8.58 7.27
C LEU A 143 -2.13 7.63 6.48
N SER A 144 -1.63 7.03 5.39
CA SER A 144 -2.41 6.11 4.55
C SER A 144 -2.80 4.84 5.28
N LEU A 145 -1.88 4.27 6.08
CA LEU A 145 -2.09 3.09 6.89
C LEU A 145 -3.06 3.40 8.05
N PHE A 146 -2.93 4.58 8.67
CA PHE A 146 -3.88 5.06 9.66
C PHE A 146 -5.29 5.17 9.06
N ILE A 147 -5.44 5.80 7.90
CA ILE A 147 -6.73 5.89 7.20
C ILE A 147 -7.22 4.49 6.79
N ALA A 148 -6.35 3.59 6.33
CA ALA A 148 -6.70 2.22 5.96
C ALA A 148 -7.30 1.45 7.14
N VAL A 149 -6.62 1.51 8.28
CA VAL A 149 -7.04 0.86 9.53
C VAL A 149 -8.34 1.48 10.02
N LEU A 150 -8.46 2.81 9.98
CA LEU A 150 -9.67 3.51 10.40
C LEU A 150 -10.87 3.16 9.49
N THR A 151 -10.64 3.04 8.18
CA THR A 151 -11.64 2.59 7.20
C THR A 151 -12.03 1.13 7.45
N LEU A 152 -11.08 0.24 7.72
CA LEU A 152 -11.33 -1.15 8.09
C LEU A 152 -12.14 -1.27 9.37
N VAL A 153 -11.80 -0.47 10.40
CA VAL A 153 -12.53 -0.43 11.66
C VAL A 153 -13.96 0.05 11.45
N ILE A 154 -14.18 1.09 10.65
CA ILE A 154 -15.52 1.58 10.30
C ILE A 154 -16.30 0.50 9.53
N LEU A 155 -15.70 -0.15 8.55
CA LEU A 155 -16.33 -1.21 7.77
C LEU A 155 -16.69 -2.43 8.65
N LEU A 156 -15.80 -2.82 9.56
CA LEU A 156 -16.04 -3.89 10.53
C LEU A 156 -17.14 -3.51 11.52
N TRP A 157 -17.13 -2.28 12.01
CA TRP A 157 -18.18 -1.75 12.88
C TRP A 157 -19.54 -1.79 12.20
N LEU A 158 -19.62 -1.27 10.97
CA LEU A 158 -20.83 -1.31 10.14
C LEU A 158 -21.33 -2.75 9.97
N TRP A 159 -20.43 -3.68 9.63
CA TRP A 159 -20.78 -5.09 9.51
C TRP A 159 -21.34 -5.69 10.80
N ILE A 160 -20.67 -5.48 11.95
CA ILE A 160 -21.12 -5.97 13.26
C ILE A 160 -22.49 -5.38 13.64
N THR A 161 -22.67 -4.08 13.45
CA THR A 161 -23.96 -3.43 13.75
C THR A 161 -25.10 -4.00 12.92
N GLN A 162 -24.85 -4.31 11.65
CA GLN A 162 -25.86 -4.92 10.80
C GLN A 162 -26.18 -6.37 11.17
N THR A 163 -25.17 -7.19 11.49
CA THR A 163 -25.41 -8.58 11.92
C THR A 163 -26.16 -8.68 13.25
N ASN A 164 -26.08 -7.65 14.10
CA ASN A 164 -26.82 -7.60 15.37
C ASN A 164 -28.25 -7.04 15.23
N LEU A 165 -28.59 -6.44 14.08
CA LEU A 165 -29.90 -5.84 13.79
C LEU A 165 -30.77 -6.70 12.85
N ALA A 166 -30.22 -7.78 12.29
CA ALA A 166 -30.89 -8.76 11.42
C ALA A 166 -31.26 -10.02 12.20
#